data_AF-A0A2W0BEI7-F1
#
_entry.id   AF-A0A2W0BEI7-F1
#
_cell.length_a   1.000
_cell.length_b   1.000
_cell.length_c   1.000
_cell.angle_alpha   90.00
_cell.angle_beta   90.00
_cell.angle_gamma   90.00
#
_symmetry.space_group_name_H-M   'P 1'
#
loop_
_entity.id
_entity.type
_entity.pdbx_description
1 polymer ?
#
loop_
_entity_poly.entity_id
_entity_poly.type
_entity_poly.pdbx_seq_one_letter_code
_entity_poly.pdbx_strand_id
1 'polypeptide(L)'
;MRKTAKNTSTVLYLLVLSAVSGLAQNKQAKTTQSESPIIWTDPGDISSRNLFYGAGGEKGQPHPPVTFEKEDTKGTNPKFDVRDQEGEKWKVKLGVEARPETAATRLLWAVGYFTEYDYLLPELRVKSLPHLQRGQNFVNAGGMVKEARVKRHPQHAEKQD
;
A
#
# COMPACT_ATOMS: atom_id res chain seq x y z
N MET A 1 -7.22 -61.66 -50.02
CA MET A 1 -7.64 -61.55 -48.60
C MET A 1 -7.23 -62.81 -47.84
N ARG A 2 -6.21 -62.75 -46.96
CA ARG A 2 -5.99 -63.69 -45.83
C ARG A 2 -4.79 -63.24 -44.97
N LYS A 3 -5.13 -62.86 -43.74
CA LYS A 3 -4.50 -63.12 -42.43
C LYS A 3 -3.09 -62.56 -42.11
N THR A 4 -3.13 -61.72 -41.08
CA THR A 4 -2.10 -61.22 -40.14
C THR A 4 -1.42 -62.30 -39.28
N ALA A 5 -0.15 -62.06 -38.88
CA ALA A 5 0.31 -61.95 -37.47
C ALA A 5 1.86 -61.85 -37.43
N LYS A 6 2.43 -60.74 -36.95
CA LYS A 6 3.05 -60.50 -35.62
C LYS A 6 4.45 -61.12 -35.44
N ASN A 7 5.48 -60.27 -35.54
CA ASN A 7 6.84 -60.55 -35.05
C ASN A 7 7.09 -59.76 -33.77
N THR A 8 7.25 -60.47 -32.66
CA THR A 8 7.80 -59.98 -31.38
C THR A 8 9.32 -59.97 -31.49
N SER A 9 9.96 -58.83 -31.19
CA SER A 9 11.42 -58.72 -31.12
C SER A 9 11.88 -58.31 -29.73
N THR A 10 13.04 -58.84 -29.38
CA THR A 10 13.55 -59.11 -28.04
C THR A 10 14.43 -57.97 -27.52
N VAL A 11 14.20 -57.61 -26.25
CA VAL A 11 15.09 -57.06 -25.21
C VAL A 11 16.45 -56.46 -25.63
N LEU A 12 16.65 -55.18 -25.31
CA LEU A 12 17.96 -54.62 -24.95
C LEU A 12 17.77 -53.39 -24.03
N TYR A 13 17.83 -53.56 -22.70
CA TYR A 13 17.85 -52.44 -21.76
C TYR A 13 19.30 -52.17 -21.33
N LEU A 14 19.84 -51.06 -21.83
CA LEU A 14 21.18 -50.55 -21.59
C LEU A 14 21.25 -49.80 -20.25
N LEU A 15 22.31 -50.09 -19.51
CA LEU A 15 22.89 -49.35 -18.40
C LEU A 15 23.05 -47.84 -18.71
N VAL A 16 22.40 -46.98 -17.93
CA VAL A 16 22.84 -45.59 -17.68
C VAL A 16 22.53 -45.22 -16.23
N LEU A 17 23.47 -45.50 -15.33
CA LEU A 17 23.56 -44.88 -14.01
C LEU A 17 24.76 -43.92 -14.04
N SER A 18 24.52 -42.71 -14.55
CA SER A 18 25.50 -41.61 -14.48
C SER A 18 25.01 -40.55 -13.49
N ALA A 19 25.90 -40.27 -12.55
CA ALA A 19 25.90 -39.28 -11.49
C ALA A 19 24.97 -38.06 -11.66
N VAL A 20 24.12 -37.84 -10.66
CA VAL A 20 23.62 -36.49 -10.32
C VAL A 20 24.12 -36.15 -8.92
N SER A 21 25.42 -35.92 -8.81
CA SER A 21 25.99 -35.19 -7.68
C SER A 21 26.06 -33.71 -8.06
N GLY A 22 25.42 -32.85 -7.27
CA GLY A 22 25.79 -31.44 -7.19
C GLY A 22 24.97 -30.45 -8.03
N LEU A 23 23.70 -30.26 -7.70
CA LEU A 23 23.05 -28.94 -7.81
C LEU A 23 22.26 -28.67 -6.52
N ALA A 24 22.96 -28.69 -5.38
CA ALA A 24 22.51 -27.93 -4.23
C ALA A 24 22.65 -26.45 -4.63
N GLN A 25 21.54 -25.82 -4.97
CA GLN A 25 21.46 -24.38 -5.17
C GLN A 25 21.94 -23.72 -3.89
N ASN A 26 23.20 -23.29 -3.87
CA ASN A 26 23.73 -22.42 -2.83
C ASN A 26 23.03 -21.07 -3.01
N LYS A 27 21.82 -20.94 -2.46
CA LYS A 27 21.19 -19.65 -2.22
C LYS A 27 22.13 -18.95 -1.25
N GLN A 28 23.03 -18.13 -1.80
CA GLN A 28 23.70 -17.10 -1.01
C GLN A 28 22.57 -16.34 -0.33
N ALA A 29 22.40 -16.61 0.97
CA ALA A 29 21.53 -15.81 1.81
C ALA A 29 22.10 -14.40 1.69
N LYS A 30 21.36 -13.52 1.00
CA LYS A 30 21.59 -12.07 1.13
C LYS A 30 21.60 -11.84 2.63
N THR A 31 22.76 -11.51 3.17
CA THR A 31 22.88 -11.03 4.53
C THR A 31 22.21 -9.67 4.52
N THR A 32 20.90 -9.65 4.62
CA THR A 32 20.18 -8.45 5.01
C THR A 32 20.77 -8.12 6.36
N GLN A 33 21.55 -7.04 6.45
CA GLN A 33 21.94 -6.50 7.75
C GLN A 33 20.64 -6.36 8.53
N SER A 34 20.48 -7.20 9.55
CA SER A 34 19.35 -7.14 10.46
C SER A 34 19.56 -5.89 11.31
N GLU A 35 19.23 -4.73 10.75
CA GLU A 35 19.10 -3.52 11.54
C GLU A 35 18.11 -3.81 12.67
N SER A 36 18.50 -3.44 13.89
CA SER A 36 17.62 -3.64 15.05
C SER A 36 16.33 -2.86 14.83
N PRO A 37 15.15 -3.44 15.04
CA PRO A 37 13.89 -2.73 14.82
C PRO A 37 13.80 -1.53 15.76
N ILE A 38 13.76 -0.32 15.20
CA ILE A 38 13.62 0.94 15.94
C ILE A 38 12.14 1.35 15.92
N ILE A 39 11.57 1.64 17.09
CA ILE A 39 10.18 2.10 17.23
C ILE A 39 10.08 3.58 17.63
N TRP A 40 11.18 4.18 18.06
CA TRP A 40 11.26 5.54 18.57
C TRP A 40 12.64 6.15 18.30
N THR A 41 12.69 7.44 18.02
CA THR A 41 13.93 8.21 17.88
C THR A 41 13.82 9.51 18.67
N ASP A 42 14.95 10.03 19.16
CA ASP A 42 14.98 11.33 19.84
C ASP A 42 14.50 12.43 18.86
N PRO A 43 13.37 13.10 19.15
CA PRO A 43 12.84 14.13 18.26
C PRO A 43 13.65 15.43 18.28
N GLY A 44 14.65 15.58 19.17
CA GLY A 44 15.37 16.83 19.37
C GLY A 44 14.48 17.92 19.94
N ASP A 45 14.62 19.15 19.46
CA ASP A 45 13.78 20.27 19.91
C ASP A 45 12.34 20.15 19.37
N ILE A 46 11.44 19.64 20.23
CA ILE A 46 10.02 19.47 19.92
C ILE A 46 9.35 20.81 19.58
N SER A 47 9.80 21.93 20.16
CA SER A 47 9.20 23.25 19.92
C SER A 47 9.42 23.75 18.49
N SER A 48 10.43 23.21 17.79
CA SER A 48 10.72 23.52 16.39
C SER A 48 9.82 22.77 15.37
N ARG A 49 9.01 21.80 15.83
CA ARG A 49 8.23 20.92 14.95
C ARG A 49 6.99 21.64 14.41
N ASN A 50 6.76 21.51 13.09
CA ASN A 50 5.51 21.94 12.48
C ASN A 50 4.45 20.82 12.54
N LEU A 51 3.56 20.90 13.52
CA LEU A 51 2.49 19.91 13.72
C LEU A 51 1.42 19.92 12.63
N PHE A 52 1.35 20.94 11.78
CA PHE A 52 0.31 21.00 10.74
C PHE A 52 0.50 19.91 9.68
N TYR A 53 1.74 19.70 9.23
CA TYR A 53 2.07 18.74 8.17
C TYR A 53 2.61 17.38 8.67
N GLY A 54 3.00 17.29 9.94
CA GLY A 54 3.47 16.04 10.55
C GLY A 54 4.66 15.41 9.85
N ALA A 55 4.74 14.08 9.89
CA ALA A 55 5.90 13.33 9.41
C ALA A 55 6.22 13.49 7.92
N GLY A 56 5.20 13.72 7.09
CA GLY A 56 5.39 13.86 5.64
C GLY A 56 5.81 15.27 5.19
N GLY A 57 5.68 16.28 6.05
CA GLY A 57 6.01 17.67 5.72
C GLY A 57 5.09 18.27 4.65
N GLU A 58 5.24 19.58 4.39
CA GLU A 58 4.35 20.31 3.47
C GLU A 58 4.42 19.78 2.03
N LYS A 59 5.63 19.50 1.54
CA LYS A 59 5.88 19.00 0.18
C LYS A 59 5.46 17.55 -0.01
N GLY A 60 5.15 16.83 1.07
CA GLY A 60 4.72 15.45 1.00
C GLY A 60 3.22 15.29 0.79
N GLN A 61 2.45 16.39 0.67
CA GLN A 61 1.00 16.36 0.46
C GLN A 61 0.63 15.71 -0.89
N PRO A 62 -0.64 15.26 -1.07
CA PRO A 62 -1.12 14.81 -2.37
C PRO A 62 -1.05 15.94 -3.39
N HIS A 63 -0.59 15.64 -4.61
CA HIS A 63 -0.46 16.62 -5.67
C HIS A 63 -1.69 16.62 -6.60
N PRO A 64 -2.57 17.65 -6.55
CA PRO A 64 -3.76 17.68 -7.38
C PRO A 64 -3.42 17.77 -8.88
N PRO A 65 -4.27 17.23 -9.78
CA PRO A 65 -5.55 16.61 -9.48
C PRO A 65 -5.43 15.22 -8.86
N VAL A 66 -6.35 14.88 -7.96
CA VAL A 66 -6.55 13.49 -7.51
C VAL A 66 -7.75 12.85 -8.21
N THR A 67 -7.64 11.57 -8.53
CA THR A 67 -8.64 10.80 -9.28
C THR A 67 -9.10 9.60 -8.45
N PHE A 68 -10.40 9.38 -8.37
CA PHE A 68 -10.98 8.22 -7.68
C PHE A 68 -10.50 6.90 -8.29
N GLU A 69 -10.14 5.92 -7.45
CA GLU A 69 -9.83 4.56 -7.89
C GLU A 69 -10.91 3.55 -7.44
N LYS A 70 -11.18 3.47 -6.13
CA LYS A 70 -12.00 2.41 -5.55
C LYS A 70 -12.61 2.85 -4.22
N GLU A 71 -13.90 2.58 -4.03
CA GLU A 71 -14.53 2.72 -2.70
C GLU A 71 -14.10 1.55 -1.81
N ASP A 72 -13.72 1.85 -0.57
CA ASP A 72 -13.34 0.85 0.43
C ASP A 72 -14.44 0.71 1.48
N THR A 73 -15.25 -0.33 1.33
CA THR A 73 -16.42 -0.60 2.16
C THR A 73 -16.10 -1.33 3.47
N LYS A 74 -14.81 -1.62 3.76
CA LYS A 74 -14.41 -2.34 4.98
C LYS A 74 -14.39 -1.43 6.21
N GLY A 75 -14.85 -1.92 7.37
CA GLY A 75 -14.92 -1.14 8.62
C GLY A 75 -15.99 -0.05 8.61
N THR A 76 -16.01 0.80 9.64
CA THR A 76 -17.18 1.66 9.95
C THR A 76 -17.21 3.03 9.28
N ASN A 77 -16.05 3.68 9.09
CA ASN A 77 -16.00 5.05 8.53
C ASN A 77 -15.79 5.09 7.02
N PRO A 78 -16.50 5.99 6.30
CA PRO A 78 -16.41 6.08 4.84
C PRO A 78 -15.00 6.39 4.37
N LYS A 79 -14.57 5.69 3.32
CA LYS A 79 -13.23 5.84 2.76
C LYS A 79 -13.15 5.28 1.35
N PHE A 80 -12.21 5.80 0.59
CA PHE A 80 -11.93 5.38 -0.77
C PHE A 80 -10.47 5.66 -1.10
N ASP A 81 -9.95 4.98 -2.11
CA ASP A 81 -8.62 5.23 -2.62
C ASP A 81 -8.67 6.19 -3.81
N VAL A 82 -7.66 7.07 -3.88
CA VAL A 82 -7.42 7.99 -5.00
C VAL A 82 -5.96 7.89 -5.45
N ARG A 83 -5.71 8.33 -6.68
CA ARG A 83 -4.36 8.54 -7.22
C ARG A 83 -4.16 9.98 -7.58
N ASP A 84 -3.03 10.55 -7.20
CA ASP A 84 -2.67 11.91 -7.52
C ASP A 84 -1.95 12.03 -8.87
N GLN A 85 -1.58 13.25 -9.27
CA GLN A 85 -1.00 13.50 -10.59
C GLN A 85 0.41 12.91 -10.76
N GLU A 86 1.12 12.66 -9.66
CA GLU A 86 2.46 12.07 -9.65
C GLU A 86 2.39 10.54 -9.56
N GLY A 87 1.18 9.98 -9.53
CA GLY A 87 0.95 8.54 -9.46
C GLY A 87 0.96 8.00 -8.04
N GLU A 88 1.09 8.83 -7.02
CA GLU A 88 1.04 8.40 -5.62
C GLU A 88 -0.38 8.00 -5.24
N LYS A 89 -0.50 6.87 -4.53
CA LYS A 89 -1.78 6.32 -4.10
C LYS A 89 -2.09 6.76 -2.69
N TRP A 90 -3.34 7.18 -2.47
CA TRP A 90 -3.81 7.76 -1.22
C TRP A 90 -5.12 7.11 -0.78
N LYS A 91 -5.27 6.89 0.52
CA LYS A 91 -6.54 6.54 1.14
C LYS A 91 -7.18 7.80 1.72
N VAL A 92 -8.35 8.16 1.21
CA VAL A 92 -9.18 9.23 1.74
C VAL A 92 -10.15 8.65 2.76
N LYS A 93 -10.20 9.22 3.97
CA LYS A 93 -11.13 8.85 5.03
C LYS A 93 -11.94 10.09 5.44
N LEU A 94 -13.25 9.89 5.59
CA LEU A 94 -14.22 10.94 5.86
C LEU A 94 -14.90 10.74 7.21
N GLY A 95 -15.52 11.82 7.70
CA GLY A 95 -16.34 11.80 8.91
C GLY A 95 -15.58 12.07 10.20
N VAL A 96 -16.21 11.70 11.31
CA VAL A 96 -15.83 12.16 12.66
C VAL A 96 -14.42 11.74 13.10
N GLU A 97 -13.87 10.68 12.49
CA GLU A 97 -12.52 10.18 12.81
C GLU A 97 -11.40 10.90 12.05
N ALA A 98 -11.68 11.62 10.96
CA ALA A 98 -10.64 12.22 10.12
C ALA A 98 -9.75 13.18 10.92
N ARG A 99 -10.37 14.10 11.67
CA ARG A 99 -9.70 15.09 12.52
C ARG A 99 -8.92 14.48 13.69
N PRO A 100 -9.53 13.69 14.59
CA PRO A 100 -8.81 13.15 15.74
C PRO A 100 -7.70 12.17 15.35
N GLU A 101 -7.87 11.39 14.27
CA GLU A 101 -6.79 10.52 13.79
C GLU A 101 -5.59 11.32 13.31
N THR A 102 -5.79 12.37 12.50
CA THR A 102 -4.69 13.25 12.09
C THR A 102 -4.05 13.92 13.31
N ALA A 103 -4.83 14.46 14.24
CA ALA A 103 -4.25 15.08 15.44
C ALA A 103 -3.39 14.09 16.26
N ALA A 104 -3.85 12.84 16.41
CA ALA A 104 -3.11 11.79 17.11
C ALA A 104 -1.78 11.45 16.40
N THR A 105 -1.77 11.34 15.06
CA THR A 105 -0.50 11.10 14.33
C THR A 105 0.46 12.26 14.50
N ARG A 106 -0.01 13.51 14.52
CA ARG A 106 0.85 14.68 14.77
C ARG A 106 1.51 14.64 16.14
N LEU A 107 0.76 14.31 17.19
CA LEU A 107 1.29 14.23 18.56
C LEU A 107 2.33 13.12 18.71
N LEU A 108 2.07 11.93 18.17
CA LEU A 108 3.02 10.82 18.22
C LEU A 108 4.31 11.12 17.46
N TRP A 109 4.19 11.72 16.28
CA TRP A 109 5.35 12.15 15.51
C TRP A 109 6.20 13.19 16.26
N ALA A 110 5.54 14.18 16.88
CA ALA A 110 6.22 15.24 17.61
C ALA A 110 7.12 14.71 18.73
N VAL A 111 6.72 13.61 19.37
CA VAL A 111 7.46 13.00 20.49
C VAL A 111 8.39 11.85 20.06
N GLY A 112 8.63 11.66 18.75
CA GLY A 112 9.67 10.76 18.25
C GLY A 112 9.20 9.40 17.74
N TYR A 113 7.89 9.13 17.68
CA TYR A 113 7.39 7.89 17.06
C TYR A 113 7.28 8.02 15.54
N PHE A 114 7.56 6.92 14.84
CA PHE A 114 7.25 6.80 13.42
C PHE A 114 5.74 6.77 13.22
N THR A 115 5.25 7.60 12.30
CA THR A 115 3.83 7.68 11.96
C THR A 115 3.64 7.70 10.46
N GLU A 116 2.39 7.47 10.05
CA GLU A 116 1.98 7.47 8.65
C GLU A 116 2.03 8.89 8.05
N TYR A 117 2.23 8.97 6.74
CA TYR A 117 2.13 10.23 6.03
C TYR A 117 0.67 10.52 5.72
N ASP A 118 0.02 11.24 6.64
CA ASP A 118 -1.36 11.69 6.48
C ASP A 118 -1.52 13.21 6.58
N TYR A 119 -2.59 13.69 5.97
CA TYR A 119 -2.94 15.11 5.91
C TYR A 119 -4.44 15.26 6.12
N LEU A 120 -4.85 16.31 6.83
CA LEU A 120 -6.25 16.72 6.87
C LEU A 120 -6.42 17.87 5.89
N LEU A 121 -7.16 17.63 4.80
CA LEU A 121 -7.45 18.64 3.80
C LEU A 121 -8.86 19.20 4.06
N PRO A 122 -9.00 20.53 4.29
CA PRO A 122 -10.30 21.16 4.48
C PRO A 122 -11.22 20.91 3.28
N GLU A 123 -10.65 20.92 2.08
CA GLU A 123 -11.32 20.60 0.84
C GLU A 123 -10.40 19.79 -0.09
N LEU A 124 -10.96 18.77 -0.74
CA LEU A 124 -10.27 17.97 -1.75
C LEU A 124 -11.21 17.74 -2.93
N ARG A 125 -10.79 18.15 -4.13
CA ARG A 125 -11.53 17.86 -5.36
C ARG A 125 -11.12 16.51 -5.91
N VAL A 126 -12.06 15.56 -5.96
CA VAL A 126 -11.81 14.22 -6.49
C VAL A 126 -12.43 14.08 -7.89
N LYS A 127 -11.59 13.86 -8.89
CA LYS A 127 -12.06 13.58 -10.26
C LYS A 127 -12.72 12.21 -10.33
N SER A 128 -13.78 12.12 -11.12
CA SER A 128 -14.52 10.89 -11.39
C SER A 128 -15.05 10.19 -10.13
N LEU A 129 -15.34 10.95 -9.07
CA LEU A 129 -15.94 10.43 -7.85
C LEU A 129 -17.38 9.95 -8.15
N PRO A 130 -17.68 8.65 -8.02
CA PRO A 130 -19.05 8.16 -8.17
C PRO A 130 -19.91 8.56 -6.97
N HIS A 131 -21.19 8.23 -7.03
CA HIS A 131 -22.02 8.22 -5.83
C HIS A 131 -21.47 7.18 -4.84
N LEU A 132 -21.03 7.62 -3.67
CA LEU A 132 -20.49 6.75 -2.63
C LEU A 132 -21.61 6.00 -1.94
N GLN A 133 -21.42 4.71 -1.70
CA GLN A 133 -22.37 3.92 -0.90
C GLN A 133 -22.40 4.44 0.54
N ARG A 134 -21.26 4.93 1.04
CA ARG A 134 -21.13 5.47 2.39
C ARG A 134 -20.48 6.84 2.36
N GLY A 135 -20.98 7.75 3.19
CA GLY A 135 -20.39 9.08 3.34
C GLY A 135 -20.69 10.05 2.19
N GLN A 136 -21.69 9.76 1.34
CA GLN A 136 -22.12 10.68 0.29
C GLN A 136 -22.50 12.07 0.82
N ASN A 137 -22.97 12.14 2.07
CA ASN A 137 -23.28 13.39 2.76
C ASN A 137 -22.05 14.30 3.01
N PHE A 138 -20.83 13.79 2.85
CA PHE A 138 -19.59 14.57 2.91
C PHE A 138 -19.12 15.06 1.54
N VAL A 139 -19.83 14.70 0.46
CA VAL A 139 -19.49 15.04 -0.93
C VAL A 139 -20.43 16.13 -1.43
N ASN A 140 -19.85 17.26 -1.84
CA ASN A 140 -20.57 18.35 -2.49
C ASN A 140 -20.53 18.20 -4.02
N ALA A 141 -21.23 19.12 -4.70
CA ALA A 141 -21.26 19.18 -6.15
C ALA A 141 -19.85 19.16 -6.78
N GLY A 142 -19.72 18.45 -7.90
CA GLY A 142 -18.46 18.37 -8.66
C GLY A 142 -17.34 17.61 -7.95
N GLY A 143 -17.66 16.69 -7.04
CA GLY A 143 -16.69 15.80 -6.40
C GLY A 143 -15.85 16.45 -5.30
N MET A 144 -16.33 17.55 -4.71
CA MET A 144 -15.64 18.22 -3.60
C MET A 144 -15.95 17.53 -2.28
N VAL A 145 -14.93 16.96 -1.63
CA VAL A 145 -15.05 16.39 -0.28
C VAL A 145 -14.47 17.36 0.75
N LYS A 146 -15.08 17.43 1.93
CA LYS A 146 -14.65 18.32 3.03
C LYS A 146 -14.01 17.54 4.16
N GLU A 147 -13.07 18.18 4.87
CA GLU A 147 -12.45 17.66 6.09
C GLU A 147 -11.90 16.23 5.91
N ALA A 148 -11.22 16.02 4.78
CA ALA A 148 -10.78 14.72 4.34
C ALA A 148 -9.40 14.40 4.93
N ARG A 149 -9.30 13.29 5.67
CA ARG A 149 -7.99 12.72 6.02
C ARG A 149 -7.47 11.94 4.82
N VAL A 150 -6.28 12.26 4.34
CA VAL A 150 -5.65 11.65 3.17
C VAL A 150 -4.34 11.02 3.61
N LYS A 151 -4.26 9.69 3.59
CA LYS A 151 -3.10 8.90 4.03
C LYS A 151 -2.39 8.27 2.84
N ARG A 152 -1.08 8.42 2.71
CA ARG A 152 -0.30 7.78 1.64
C ARG A 152 -0.33 6.27 1.82
N HIS A 153 -0.47 5.52 0.73
CA HIS A 153 -0.23 4.08 0.76
C HIS A 153 1.29 3.82 0.84
N PRO A 154 1.74 2.84 1.64
CA PRO A 154 3.14 2.44 1.62
C PRO A 154 3.52 1.94 0.21
N GLN A 155 4.70 2.33 -0.29
CA GLN A 155 5.20 2.01 -1.64
C GLN A 155 5.34 0.50 -1.94
N HIS A 156 5.20 -0.37 -0.92
CA HIS A 156 5.24 -1.84 -1.05
C HIS A 156 3.98 -2.54 -0.54
N ALA A 157 2.89 -1.81 -0.33
CA ALA A 157 1.63 -2.36 0.16
C ALA A 157 0.61 -2.59 -0.97
N GLU A 158 1.00 -3.26 -2.05
CA GLU A 158 0.00 -3.94 -2.87
C GLU A 158 -0.49 -5.15 -2.06
N LYS A 159 -1.64 -4.99 -1.40
CA LYS A 159 -2.39 -6.13 -0.90
C LYS A 159 -2.90 -6.89 -2.11
N GLN A 160 -2.38 -8.10 -2.32
CA GLN A 160 -3.04 -9.09 -3.16
C GLN A 160 -4.44 -9.29 -2.59
N ASP A 161 -5.44 -8.95 -3.40
CA ASP A 161 -6.87 -9.15 -3.11
C ASP A 161 -7.21 -10.65 -3.03
#